data_AF-A0A4Q1FRC5-F1
#
_entry.id   AF-A0A4Q1FRC5-F1
#
_cell.length_a   1.000
_cell.length_b   1.000
_cell.length_c   1.000
_cell.angle_alpha   90.00
_cell.angle_beta   90.00
_cell.angle_gamma   90.00
#
_symmetry.space_group_name_H-M   'P 1'
#
loop_
_entity.id
_entity.type
_entity.pdbx_description
1 polymer ?
#
loop_
_entity_poly.entity_id
_entity_poly.type
_entity_poly.pdbx_seq_one_letter_code
_entity_poly.pdbx_strand_id
1 'polypeptide(L)'
;MVRLATPEDKADFGISNPSKALFFVENEKVTAPENRISNHKEVADGLYRQFGGATESVMVARTNAQTFKFSNGRTTWFVNVQNFPKRTAMILFDGENEPIIKYNTKNYERLVKKYLSEDLEKRQQAGKENKAVEKEATKVWNSIDAVSFTPDQKYADRIIYHSNTTYYPLISFEDGGNCNGRFQNIIYLDAKQKNISYTFNVTYINGRMLEYAYSREGLESVQKYYLNTLGLLDSIVNSQNGKREMKLNFKYLPDQFIIHSSLGFREEFHLMIRDR
;
A
#
# COMPACT_ATOMS: atom_id res chain seq x y z
N MET A 1 -0.15 36.06 13.77
CA MET A 1 -0.02 35.23 12.54
C MET A 1 0.00 33.76 12.95
N VAL A 2 0.89 33.42 13.88
CA VAL A 2 0.69 32.36 14.87
C VAL A 2 0.12 32.98 16.15
N ARG A 3 -0.69 32.25 16.90
CA ARG A 3 -1.11 32.58 18.27
C ARG A 3 -1.48 31.31 19.03
N LEU A 4 -1.73 31.39 20.33
CA LEU A 4 -2.34 30.29 21.08
C LEU A 4 -3.76 30.01 20.55
N ALA A 5 -4.10 28.73 20.43
CA ALA A 5 -5.42 28.31 20.00
C ALA A 5 -6.44 28.49 21.14
N THR A 6 -7.66 28.89 20.79
CA THR A 6 -8.81 28.92 21.69
C THR A 6 -9.80 27.80 21.34
N PRO A 7 -10.73 27.45 22.24
CA PRO A 7 -11.74 26.42 21.97
C PRO A 7 -12.60 26.71 20.72
N GLU A 8 -12.82 27.99 20.40
CA GLU A 8 -13.65 28.42 19.26
C GLU A 8 -12.92 28.30 17.91
N ASP A 9 -11.60 28.13 17.92
CA ASP A 9 -10.83 28.03 16.68
C ASP A 9 -11.17 26.76 15.92
N LYS A 10 -11.65 26.91 14.69
CA LYS A 10 -11.77 25.81 13.73
C LYS A 10 -10.54 25.84 12.82
N ALA A 11 -9.92 24.68 12.62
CA ALA A 11 -8.77 24.54 11.74
C ALA A 11 -9.05 23.50 10.67
N ASP A 12 -8.62 23.80 9.44
CA ASP A 12 -8.69 22.88 8.31
C ASP A 12 -7.79 21.66 8.55
N PHE A 13 -6.68 21.87 9.24
CA PHE A 13 -5.73 20.82 9.61
C PHE A 13 -5.31 20.92 11.08
N GLY A 14 -5.24 19.78 11.76
CA GLY A 14 -4.76 19.66 13.13
C GLY A 14 -3.65 18.63 13.22
N ILE A 15 -2.55 19.00 13.87
CA ILE A 15 -1.43 18.12 14.19
C ILE A 15 -1.35 17.92 15.69
N SER A 16 -1.51 16.67 16.09
CA SER A 16 -1.24 16.14 17.44
C SER A 16 -0.43 14.85 17.38
N ASN A 17 -0.46 14.15 16.24
CA ASN A 17 0.39 13.03 15.85
C ASN A 17 0.36 12.92 14.31
N PRO A 18 1.48 12.96 13.55
CA PRO A 18 2.90 12.99 13.96
C PRO A 18 3.30 14.25 14.74
N SER A 19 4.41 14.19 15.49
CA SER A 19 4.83 15.30 16.35
C SER A 19 5.45 16.48 15.58
N LYS A 20 6.02 16.26 14.39
CA LYS A 20 6.67 17.33 13.59
C LYS A 20 6.00 17.52 12.24
N ALA A 21 6.15 18.69 11.64
CA ALA A 21 5.51 19.00 10.38
C ALA A 21 6.27 20.01 9.52
N LEU A 22 6.09 19.88 8.21
CA LEU A 22 6.57 20.79 7.19
C LEU A 22 5.46 21.03 6.15
N PHE A 23 4.81 22.18 6.23
CA PHE A 23 3.77 22.57 5.28
C PHE A 23 4.23 23.66 4.34
N PHE A 24 3.91 23.51 3.06
CA PHE A 24 4.08 24.53 2.04
C PHE A 24 2.71 25.05 1.64
N VAL A 25 2.48 26.34 1.89
CA VAL A 25 1.14 26.95 1.82
C VAL A 25 1.11 28.19 0.94
N GLU A 26 -0.07 28.46 0.39
CA GLU A 26 -0.34 29.62 -0.44
C GLU A 26 -1.48 30.47 0.12
N ASN A 27 -1.24 31.77 0.31
CA ASN A 27 -2.25 32.77 0.57
C ASN A 27 -2.81 33.32 -0.74
N GLU A 28 -3.85 32.63 -1.24
CA GLU A 28 -5.01 33.12 -1.99
C GLU A 28 -5.05 34.62 -2.32
N LYS A 29 -5.11 35.41 -1.24
CA LYS A 29 -5.49 36.83 -1.26
C LYS A 29 -4.34 37.76 -1.62
N VAL A 30 -3.10 37.27 -1.63
CA VAL A 30 -1.91 38.08 -1.91
C VAL A 30 -1.41 37.79 -3.31
N THR A 31 -1.35 38.80 -4.17
CA THR A 31 -0.77 38.67 -5.52
C THR A 31 0.75 38.55 -5.44
N ALA A 32 1.31 37.66 -6.27
CA ALA A 32 2.76 37.53 -6.43
C ALA A 32 3.10 37.17 -7.89
N PRO A 33 4.31 37.52 -8.36
CA PRO A 33 4.80 37.07 -9.66
C PRO A 33 4.84 35.54 -9.76
N GLU A 34 4.53 35.00 -10.94
CA GLU A 34 4.46 33.56 -11.21
C GLU A 34 5.77 32.84 -10.90
N ASN A 35 6.91 33.48 -11.16
CA ASN A 35 8.23 32.93 -10.84
C ASN A 35 8.43 32.66 -9.33
N ARG A 36 7.79 33.43 -8.44
CA ARG A 36 7.86 33.19 -6.99
C ARG A 36 7.04 31.98 -6.58
N ILE A 37 5.88 31.78 -7.21
CA ILE A 37 5.01 30.63 -6.96
C ILE A 37 5.70 29.35 -7.48
N SER A 38 6.23 29.42 -8.71
CA SER A 38 6.99 28.32 -9.32
C SER A 38 8.21 27.92 -8.49
N ASN A 39 9.04 28.88 -8.06
CA ASN A 39 10.21 28.60 -7.21
C ASN A 39 9.81 28.00 -5.85
N HIS A 40 8.73 28.48 -5.24
CA HIS A 40 8.21 27.90 -4.00
C HIS A 40 7.81 26.43 -4.20
N LYS A 41 7.07 26.15 -5.28
CA LYS A 41 6.66 24.79 -5.64
C LYS A 41 7.85 23.88 -5.89
N GLU A 42 8.84 24.32 -6.66
CA GLU A 42 10.02 23.52 -6.99
C GLU A 42 10.81 23.11 -5.74
N VAL A 43 11.04 24.06 -4.82
CA VAL A 43 11.73 23.78 -3.55
C VAL A 43 10.88 22.89 -2.64
N ALA A 44 9.56 23.12 -2.58
CA ALA A 44 8.64 22.28 -1.81
C ALA A 44 8.64 20.83 -2.32
N ASP A 45 8.54 20.63 -3.63
CA ASP A 45 8.55 19.30 -4.27
C ASP A 45 9.92 18.62 -4.06
N GLY A 46 11.01 19.38 -4.09
CA GLY A 46 12.36 18.88 -3.77
C GLY A 46 12.48 18.36 -2.35
N LEU A 47 11.95 19.09 -1.37
CA LEU A 47 11.93 18.68 0.04
C LEU A 47 10.96 17.52 0.28
N TYR A 48 9.79 17.54 -0.35
CA TYR A 48 8.83 16.44 -0.31
C TYR A 48 9.45 15.13 -0.82
N ARG A 49 10.21 15.17 -1.93
CA ARG A 49 10.92 13.99 -2.44
C ARG A 49 11.97 13.43 -1.47
N GLN A 50 12.57 14.27 -0.63
CA GLN A 50 13.58 13.86 0.34
C GLN A 50 12.96 13.18 1.59
N PHE A 51 11.83 13.68 2.09
CA PHE A 51 11.14 13.12 3.26
C PHE A 51 10.12 12.01 2.91
N GLY A 52 9.43 12.12 1.78
CA GLY A 52 8.13 11.48 1.58
C GLY A 52 6.98 12.30 2.21
N GLY A 53 5.73 11.94 1.93
CA GLY A 53 4.57 12.76 2.32
C GLY A 53 4.14 12.66 3.78
N ALA A 54 4.36 11.50 4.42
CA ALA A 54 4.12 11.33 5.85
C ALA A 54 4.97 10.16 6.38
N THR A 55 5.61 10.37 7.52
CA THR A 55 6.22 9.33 8.34
C THR A 55 5.55 9.32 9.72
N GLU A 56 5.89 8.33 10.56
CA GLU A 56 5.43 8.31 11.96
C GLU A 56 5.88 9.54 12.76
N SER A 57 6.97 10.20 12.34
CA SER A 57 7.57 11.33 13.07
C SER A 57 7.37 12.71 12.42
N VAL A 58 7.18 12.77 11.09
CA VAL A 58 7.08 14.02 10.32
C VAL A 58 6.02 13.95 9.24
N MET A 59 5.13 14.95 9.19
CA MET A 59 4.25 15.18 8.05
C MET A 59 4.84 16.23 7.11
N VAL A 60 4.94 15.94 5.80
CA VAL A 60 5.42 16.91 4.81
C VAL A 60 4.39 17.04 3.70
N ALA A 61 3.80 18.22 3.54
CA ALA A 61 2.77 18.41 2.52
C ALA A 61 2.76 19.82 1.93
N ARG A 62 2.41 19.91 0.64
CA ARG A 62 1.94 21.14 0.01
C ARG A 62 0.42 21.15 0.04
N THR A 63 -0.18 22.20 0.59
CA THR A 63 -1.62 22.23 0.85
C THR A 63 -2.20 23.63 0.65
N ASN A 64 -3.48 23.69 0.28
CA ASN A 64 -4.28 24.89 0.20
C ASN A 64 -5.04 25.20 1.49
N ALA A 65 -4.82 24.40 2.55
CA ALA A 65 -5.37 24.65 3.86
C ALA A 65 -5.03 26.06 4.35
N GLN A 66 -6.02 26.74 4.92
CA GLN A 66 -5.91 28.13 5.33
C GLN A 66 -5.70 28.26 6.83
N THR A 67 -6.04 27.23 7.60
CA THR A 67 -5.95 27.26 9.06
C THR A 67 -5.37 25.96 9.61
N PHE A 68 -4.47 26.08 10.57
CA PHE A 68 -3.74 24.97 11.16
C PHE A 68 -3.75 25.04 12.68
N LYS A 69 -3.86 23.89 13.34
CA LYS A 69 -3.51 23.69 14.74
C LYS A 69 -2.29 22.80 14.86
N PHE A 70 -1.33 23.21 15.67
CA PHE A 70 -0.15 22.41 16.03
C PHE A 70 -0.13 22.25 17.53
N SER A 71 0.00 21.02 18.02
CA SER A 71 0.02 20.74 19.46
C SER A 71 1.25 19.91 19.83
N ASN A 72 1.90 20.29 20.94
CA ASN A 72 2.92 19.46 21.59
C ASN A 72 2.35 18.71 22.82
N GLY A 73 1.02 18.68 22.98
CA GLY A 73 0.32 18.09 24.12
C GLY A 73 0.18 19.02 25.35
N ARG A 74 1.01 20.07 25.46
CA ARG A 74 0.90 21.10 26.52
C ARG A 74 0.32 22.41 25.99
N THR A 75 0.77 22.79 24.81
CA THR A 75 0.41 24.04 24.13
C THR A 75 -0.11 23.70 22.75
N THR A 76 -1.18 24.39 22.35
CA THR A 76 -1.70 24.32 20.99
C THR A 76 -1.62 25.70 20.35
N TRP A 77 -0.95 25.76 19.21
CA TRP A 77 -0.82 26.97 18.40
C TRP A 77 -1.79 26.92 17.23
N PHE A 78 -2.37 28.06 16.91
CA PHE A 78 -3.20 28.29 15.75
C PHE A 78 -2.48 29.18 14.73
N VAL A 79 -2.47 28.75 13.48
CA VAL A 79 -1.88 29.48 12.35
C VAL A 79 -2.95 29.71 11.30
N ASN A 80 -3.13 30.97 10.88
CA ASN A 80 -4.05 31.33 9.81
C ASN A 80 -3.27 31.93 8.62
N VAL A 81 -3.20 31.17 7.52
CA VAL A 81 -2.51 31.49 6.27
C VAL A 81 -3.06 32.75 5.61
N GLN A 82 -4.34 33.04 5.78
CA GLN A 82 -4.95 34.23 5.18
C GLN A 82 -4.37 35.53 5.75
N ASN A 83 -3.81 35.48 6.97
CA ASN A 83 -3.17 36.62 7.61
C ASN A 83 -1.69 36.77 7.20
N PHE A 84 -1.21 35.97 6.24
CA PHE A 84 0.19 35.99 5.84
C PHE A 84 0.45 37.18 4.91
N PRO A 85 1.51 37.98 5.15
CA PRO A 85 1.87 39.14 4.33
C PRO A 85 2.47 38.78 2.96
N LYS A 86 2.66 37.49 2.65
CA LYS A 86 3.23 37.01 1.38
C LYS A 86 2.39 35.86 0.84
N ARG A 87 2.38 35.74 -0.49
CA ARG A 87 1.68 34.67 -1.22
C ARG A 87 2.12 33.28 -0.80
N THR A 88 3.41 33.03 -0.63
CA THR A 88 3.93 31.68 -0.34
C THR A 88 4.69 31.64 0.97
N ALA A 89 4.57 30.53 1.70
CA ALA A 89 5.30 30.30 2.93
C ALA A 89 5.50 28.81 3.21
N MET A 90 6.54 28.52 4.00
CA MET A 90 6.76 27.24 4.66
C MET A 90 6.41 27.42 6.14
N ILE A 91 5.62 26.51 6.69
CA ILE A 91 5.35 26.38 8.12
C ILE A 91 6.11 25.14 8.60
N LEU A 92 7.06 25.33 9.52
CA LEU A 92 7.81 24.25 10.14
C LEU A 92 7.41 24.15 11.61
N PHE A 93 6.98 22.97 12.02
CA PHE A 93 6.72 22.63 13.41
C PHE A 93 7.71 21.54 13.84
N ASP A 94 8.53 21.83 14.84
CA ASP A 94 9.56 20.92 15.35
C ASP A 94 9.04 19.94 16.41
N GLY A 95 7.75 20.07 16.78
CA GLY A 95 7.08 19.24 17.76
C GLY A 95 7.18 19.73 19.20
N GLU A 96 7.90 20.82 19.44
CA GLU A 96 8.13 21.33 20.80
C GLU A 96 7.77 22.81 20.91
N ASN A 97 8.16 23.62 19.91
CA ASN A 97 8.09 25.07 19.95
C ASN A 97 7.01 25.63 19.02
N GLU A 98 6.76 26.94 19.13
CA GLU A 98 5.85 27.64 18.23
C GLU A 98 6.23 27.41 16.75
N PRO A 99 5.27 27.12 15.85
CA PRO A 99 5.54 26.92 14.43
C PRO A 99 6.30 28.08 13.78
N ILE A 100 7.41 27.76 13.12
CA ILE A 100 8.25 28.72 12.42
C ILE A 100 7.67 28.97 11.02
N ILE A 101 7.39 30.22 10.70
CA ILE A 101 6.92 30.61 9.37
C ILE A 101 8.05 31.26 8.57
N LYS A 102 8.34 30.70 7.39
CA LYS A 102 9.39 31.20 6.50
C LYS A 102 8.85 31.48 5.10
N TYR A 103 9.08 32.70 4.62
CA TYR A 103 8.65 33.12 3.28
C TYR A 103 9.73 33.01 2.21
N ASN A 104 11.01 33.12 2.58
CA ASN A 104 12.10 33.09 1.63
C ASN A 104 12.56 31.65 1.39
N THR A 105 12.29 31.13 0.20
CA THR A 105 12.60 29.76 -0.26
C THR A 105 14.08 29.40 -0.10
N LYS A 106 15.00 30.37 -0.25
CA LYS A 106 16.46 30.15 -0.05
C LYS A 106 16.82 29.67 1.36
N ASN A 107 15.91 29.82 2.34
CA ASN A 107 16.14 29.40 3.72
C ASN A 107 15.46 28.09 4.09
N TYR A 108 14.63 27.52 3.21
CA TYR A 108 13.82 26.35 3.55
C TYR A 108 14.70 25.17 3.93
N GLU A 109 15.60 24.77 3.03
CA GLU A 109 16.50 23.64 3.26
C GLU A 109 17.35 23.81 4.51
N ARG A 110 17.85 25.03 4.77
CA ARG A 110 18.66 25.31 5.96
C ARG A 110 17.87 25.09 7.25
N LEU A 111 16.61 25.55 7.31
CA LEU A 111 15.75 25.36 8.48
C LEU A 111 15.37 23.89 8.63
N VAL A 112 15.01 23.23 7.53
CA VAL A 112 14.65 21.82 7.52
C VAL A 112 15.81 20.96 8.02
N LYS A 113 17.03 21.17 7.52
CA LYS A 113 18.23 20.46 8.02
C LYS A 113 18.51 20.76 9.48
N LYS A 114 18.21 21.97 9.97
CA LYS A 114 18.45 22.33 11.37
C LYS A 114 17.48 21.61 12.33
N TYR A 115 16.21 21.49 11.97
CA TYR A 115 15.17 21.02 12.90
C TYR A 115 14.73 19.57 12.65
N LEU A 116 15.01 19.02 11.46
CA LEU A 116 14.51 17.72 11.00
C LEU A 116 15.64 16.82 10.41
N SER A 117 16.92 17.08 10.74
CA SER A 117 18.06 16.28 10.22
C SER A 117 17.97 14.80 10.59
N GLU A 118 17.68 14.49 11.85
CA GLU A 118 17.59 13.10 12.31
C GLU A 118 16.47 12.34 11.59
N ASP A 119 15.33 12.99 11.36
CA ASP A 119 14.21 12.41 10.63
C ASP A 119 14.54 12.17 9.16
N LEU A 120 15.29 13.09 8.54
CA LEU A 120 15.84 12.92 7.18
C LEU A 120 16.78 11.73 7.08
N GLU A 121 17.72 11.61 8.03
CA GLU A 121 18.72 10.54 8.04
C GLU A 121 18.06 9.18 8.24
N LYS A 122 17.13 9.07 9.21
CA LYS A 122 16.35 7.84 9.44
C LYS A 122 15.58 7.42 8.18
N ARG A 123 14.95 8.37 7.48
CA ARG A 123 14.24 8.06 6.22
C ARG A 123 15.18 7.59 5.12
N GLN A 124 16.34 8.24 4.97
CA GLN A 124 17.33 7.87 3.97
C GLN A 124 17.95 6.48 4.25
N GLN A 125 18.17 6.15 5.52
CA GLN A 125 18.62 4.81 5.94
C GLN A 125 17.56 3.76 5.64
N ALA A 126 16.30 3.97 6.06
CA ALA A 126 15.19 3.06 5.75
C ALA A 126 14.99 2.88 4.23
N GLY A 127 15.15 3.95 3.43
CA GLY A 127 15.09 3.88 1.98
C GLY A 127 16.25 3.09 1.34
N LYS A 128 17.44 3.11 1.95
CA LYS A 128 18.60 2.31 1.50
C LYS A 128 18.45 0.84 1.90
N GLU A 129 17.98 0.56 3.12
CA GLU A 129 17.69 -0.79 3.60
C GLU A 129 16.62 -1.45 2.74
N ASN A 130 15.51 -0.76 2.45
CA ASN A 130 14.46 -1.30 1.58
C ASN A 130 14.96 -1.60 0.17
N LYS A 131 15.80 -0.73 -0.42
CA LYS A 131 16.42 -1.00 -1.73
C LYS A 131 17.44 -2.13 -1.70
N ALA A 132 18.17 -2.31 -0.61
CA ALA A 132 19.08 -3.43 -0.43
C ALA A 132 18.30 -4.75 -0.31
N VAL A 133 17.22 -4.75 0.48
CA VAL A 133 16.30 -5.89 0.62
C VAL A 133 15.64 -6.24 -0.71
N GLU A 134 15.14 -5.27 -1.47
CA GLU A 134 14.59 -5.50 -2.82
C GLU A 134 15.63 -6.09 -3.79
N LYS A 135 16.86 -5.58 -3.77
CA LYS A 135 17.95 -6.10 -4.61
C LYS A 135 18.34 -7.53 -4.22
N GLU A 136 18.45 -7.83 -2.93
CA GLU A 136 18.75 -9.18 -2.46
C GLU A 136 17.60 -10.14 -2.76
N ALA A 137 16.34 -9.75 -2.54
CA ALA A 137 15.16 -10.54 -2.93
C ALA A 137 15.14 -10.83 -4.44
N THR A 138 15.49 -9.84 -5.27
CA THR A 138 15.60 -10.01 -6.73
C THR A 138 16.72 -10.97 -7.12
N LYS A 139 17.89 -10.90 -6.46
CA LYS A 139 18.99 -11.85 -6.70
C LYS A 139 18.59 -13.28 -6.34
N VAL A 140 18.00 -13.48 -5.16
CA VAL A 140 17.50 -14.78 -4.70
C VAL A 140 16.47 -15.34 -5.69
N TRP A 141 15.53 -14.51 -6.16
CA TRP A 141 14.56 -14.93 -7.16
C TRP A 141 15.21 -15.32 -8.49
N ASN A 142 16.14 -14.53 -9.00
CA ASN A 142 16.85 -14.86 -10.24
C ASN A 142 17.61 -16.20 -10.12
N SER A 143 18.16 -16.51 -8.95
CA SER A 143 18.81 -17.81 -8.69
C SER A 143 17.80 -18.97 -8.67
N ILE A 144 16.62 -18.77 -8.10
CA ILE A 144 15.54 -19.78 -8.08
C ILE A 144 14.97 -20.01 -9.47
N ASP A 145 14.72 -18.93 -10.22
CA ASP A 145 14.15 -19.03 -11.55
C ASP A 145 15.10 -19.72 -12.54
N ALA A 146 16.41 -19.54 -12.34
CA ALA A 146 17.46 -20.24 -13.10
C ALA A 146 17.50 -21.76 -12.85
N VAL A 147 16.83 -22.29 -11.82
CA VAL A 147 16.74 -23.74 -11.61
C VAL A 147 15.88 -24.35 -12.71
N SER A 148 16.50 -25.16 -13.56
CA SER A 148 15.81 -25.92 -14.60
C SER A 148 15.15 -27.14 -13.97
N PHE A 149 13.83 -27.09 -13.84
CA PHE A 149 13.00 -28.21 -13.43
C PHE A 149 11.71 -28.19 -14.23
N THR A 150 11.37 -29.33 -14.83
CA THR A 150 10.13 -29.52 -15.55
C THR A 150 9.33 -30.58 -14.82
N PRO A 151 8.21 -30.23 -14.17
CA PRO A 151 7.32 -31.21 -13.55
C PRO A 151 6.87 -32.26 -14.57
N ASP A 152 6.74 -33.50 -14.13
CA ASP A 152 6.03 -34.55 -14.86
C ASP A 152 4.62 -34.75 -14.28
N GLN A 153 3.83 -35.61 -14.91
CA GLN A 153 2.47 -35.89 -14.44
C GLN A 153 2.46 -36.47 -13.02
N LYS A 154 3.44 -37.32 -12.67
CA LYS A 154 3.55 -37.92 -11.34
C LYS A 154 3.78 -36.86 -10.25
N TYR A 155 4.63 -35.89 -10.54
CA TYR A 155 4.84 -34.72 -9.68
C TYR A 155 3.54 -33.94 -9.53
N ALA A 156 2.86 -33.64 -10.65
CA ALA A 156 1.64 -32.87 -10.64
C ALA A 156 0.54 -33.53 -9.81
N ASP A 157 0.33 -34.83 -10.01
CA ASP A 157 -0.64 -35.62 -9.26
C ASP A 157 -0.34 -35.60 -7.76
N ARG A 158 0.94 -35.70 -7.38
CA ARG A 158 1.35 -35.61 -5.97
C ARG A 158 0.99 -34.25 -5.36
N ILE A 159 1.19 -33.15 -6.08
CA ILE A 159 0.76 -31.83 -5.61
C ILE A 159 -0.75 -31.79 -5.45
N ILE A 160 -1.48 -32.14 -6.51
CA ILE A 160 -2.92 -31.92 -6.60
C ILE A 160 -3.69 -32.79 -5.61
N TYR A 161 -3.27 -34.05 -5.42
CA TYR A 161 -4.00 -35.00 -4.56
C TYR A 161 -3.52 -35.04 -3.11
N HIS A 162 -2.28 -34.64 -2.82
CA HIS A 162 -1.69 -34.80 -1.48
C HIS A 162 -1.29 -33.49 -0.81
N SER A 163 -1.29 -32.36 -1.52
CA SER A 163 -1.18 -31.06 -0.87
C SER A 163 -2.51 -30.71 -0.20
N ASN A 164 -2.46 -30.23 1.04
CA ASN A 164 -3.60 -29.59 1.69
C ASN A 164 -3.24 -28.13 1.98
N THR A 165 -3.10 -27.36 0.90
CA THR A 165 -2.77 -25.93 0.98
C THR A 165 -3.96 -25.11 0.51
N THR A 166 -3.99 -23.82 0.83
CA THR A 166 -5.05 -22.92 0.34
C THR A 166 -5.15 -22.89 -1.19
N TYR A 167 -4.07 -23.19 -1.91
CA TYR A 167 -3.99 -23.20 -3.37
C TYR A 167 -4.34 -24.55 -4.00
N TYR A 168 -4.14 -25.63 -3.24
CA TYR A 168 -4.55 -26.98 -3.60
C TYR A 168 -5.37 -27.54 -2.43
N PRO A 169 -6.59 -27.04 -2.22
CA PRO A 169 -7.43 -27.49 -1.11
C PRO A 169 -7.94 -28.90 -1.40
N LEU A 170 -8.18 -29.67 -0.34
CA LEU A 170 -8.88 -30.95 -0.46
C LEU A 170 -10.30 -30.70 -0.99
N ILE A 171 -10.71 -31.53 -1.96
CA ILE A 171 -12.01 -31.40 -2.62
C ILE A 171 -13.12 -31.64 -1.58
N SER A 172 -13.96 -30.63 -1.35
CA SER A 172 -15.03 -30.66 -0.33
C SER A 172 -16.34 -31.32 -0.81
N PHE A 173 -16.41 -31.77 -2.06
CA PHE A 173 -17.59 -32.40 -2.65
C PHE A 173 -17.46 -33.92 -2.62
N GLU A 174 -18.50 -34.62 -2.16
CA GLU A 174 -18.55 -36.10 -2.15
C GLU A 174 -18.37 -36.69 -3.56
N ASP A 175 -18.76 -35.97 -4.62
CA ASP A 175 -18.61 -36.36 -6.03
C ASP A 175 -17.22 -36.04 -6.65
N GLY A 176 -16.17 -35.99 -5.82
CA GLY A 176 -14.82 -36.47 -6.16
C GLY A 176 -14.20 -36.05 -7.50
N GLY A 177 -14.42 -34.83 -7.98
CA GLY A 177 -13.65 -34.27 -9.12
C GLY A 177 -14.39 -34.16 -10.46
N ASN A 178 -15.70 -34.42 -10.54
CA ASN A 178 -16.48 -34.24 -11.78
C ASN A 178 -17.30 -32.94 -11.84
N CYS A 179 -17.07 -32.00 -10.92
CA CYS A 179 -17.74 -30.70 -10.95
C CYS A 179 -17.25 -29.89 -12.15
N ASN A 180 -18.13 -29.72 -13.14
CA ASN A 180 -17.92 -28.92 -14.35
C ASN A 180 -19.02 -27.86 -14.45
N GLY A 181 -18.62 -26.62 -14.73
CA GLY A 181 -19.54 -25.52 -14.97
C GLY A 181 -19.41 -24.39 -13.95
N ARG A 182 -20.33 -23.43 -14.07
CA ARG A 182 -20.40 -22.25 -13.22
C ARG A 182 -21.47 -22.42 -12.16
N PHE A 183 -21.09 -22.27 -10.90
CA PHE A 183 -21.95 -22.40 -9.74
C PHE A 183 -22.14 -21.03 -9.12
N GLN A 184 -23.38 -20.62 -8.92
CA GLN A 184 -23.71 -19.40 -8.20
C GLN A 184 -24.09 -19.77 -6.77
N ASN A 185 -23.43 -19.14 -5.81
CA ASN A 185 -23.73 -19.26 -4.40
C ASN A 185 -24.29 -17.93 -3.90
N ILE A 186 -25.43 -17.99 -3.23
CA ILE A 186 -26.11 -16.82 -2.65
C ILE A 186 -26.17 -17.02 -1.15
N ILE A 187 -25.56 -16.11 -0.40
CA ILE A 187 -25.57 -16.15 1.05
C ILE A 187 -26.59 -15.14 1.54
N TYR A 188 -27.55 -15.61 2.36
CA TYR A 188 -28.62 -14.78 2.90
C TYR A 188 -28.35 -14.39 4.35
N LEU A 189 -28.75 -13.17 4.74
CA LEU A 189 -28.66 -12.67 6.12
C LEU A 189 -29.77 -13.20 7.02
N ASP A 190 -30.85 -13.73 6.43
CA ASP A 190 -32.01 -14.19 7.16
C ASP A 190 -32.42 -15.60 6.74
N ALA A 191 -32.98 -16.34 7.70
CA ALA A 191 -33.48 -17.69 7.49
C ALA A 191 -34.64 -17.77 6.47
N LYS A 192 -35.33 -16.65 6.21
CA LYS A 192 -36.40 -16.57 5.21
C LYS A 192 -35.85 -16.32 3.79
N GLN A 193 -34.53 -16.22 3.63
CA GLN A 193 -33.82 -16.00 2.37
C GLN A 193 -34.30 -14.76 1.60
N LYS A 194 -34.67 -13.69 2.32
CA LYS A 194 -35.17 -12.46 1.69
C LYS A 194 -34.08 -11.43 1.41
N ASN A 195 -33.07 -11.35 2.28
CA ASN A 195 -31.99 -10.37 2.21
C ASN A 195 -30.68 -11.08 1.88
N ILE A 196 -30.12 -10.78 0.71
CA ILE A 196 -28.83 -11.31 0.28
C ILE A 196 -27.71 -10.55 1.01
N SER A 197 -26.79 -11.28 1.63
CA SER A 197 -25.54 -10.75 2.17
C SER A 197 -24.53 -10.52 1.05
N TYR A 198 -24.22 -11.56 0.29
CA TYR A 198 -23.34 -11.51 -0.86
C TYR A 198 -23.60 -12.69 -1.80
N THR A 199 -23.15 -12.52 -3.03
CA THR A 199 -23.19 -13.56 -4.05
C THR A 199 -21.78 -13.82 -4.53
N PHE A 200 -21.43 -15.07 -4.73
CA PHE A 200 -20.19 -15.43 -5.40
C PHE A 200 -20.44 -16.53 -6.43
N ASN A 201 -19.72 -16.43 -7.55
CA ASN A 201 -19.71 -17.44 -8.59
C ASN A 201 -18.38 -18.17 -8.57
N VAL A 202 -18.43 -19.47 -8.76
CA VAL A 202 -17.23 -20.29 -8.91
C VAL A 202 -17.35 -21.11 -10.18
N THR A 203 -16.33 -21.07 -11.02
CA THR A 203 -16.27 -21.87 -12.25
C THR A 203 -15.29 -23.01 -12.05
N TYR A 204 -15.75 -24.24 -12.26
CA TYR A 204 -14.93 -25.45 -12.19
C TYR A 204 -14.81 -26.13 -13.55
N ILE A 205 -13.63 -26.70 -13.82
CA ILE A 205 -13.42 -27.69 -14.88
C ILE A 205 -12.68 -28.89 -14.29
N ASN A 206 -13.24 -30.09 -14.42
CA ASN A 206 -12.75 -31.36 -13.87
C ASN A 206 -12.38 -31.23 -12.39
N GLY A 207 -13.29 -30.62 -11.61
CA GLY A 207 -13.11 -30.39 -10.18
C GLY A 207 -12.10 -29.29 -9.81
N ARG A 208 -11.51 -28.59 -10.79
CA ARG A 208 -10.53 -27.52 -10.55
C ARG A 208 -11.13 -26.14 -10.73
N MET A 209 -10.90 -25.26 -9.76
CA MET A 209 -11.37 -23.88 -9.81
C MET A 209 -10.59 -23.11 -10.88
N LEU A 210 -11.32 -22.47 -11.80
CA LEU A 210 -10.75 -21.57 -12.83
C LEU A 210 -11.06 -20.11 -12.54
N GLU A 211 -12.18 -19.84 -11.87
CA GLU A 211 -12.60 -18.50 -11.55
C GLU A 211 -13.40 -18.49 -10.24
N TYR A 212 -13.13 -17.49 -9.42
CA TYR A 212 -13.93 -17.10 -8.28
C TYR A 212 -14.29 -15.63 -8.44
N ALA A 213 -15.58 -15.32 -8.58
CA ALA A 213 -16.08 -13.97 -8.77
C ALA A 213 -17.06 -13.62 -7.65
N TYR A 214 -16.66 -12.69 -6.80
CA TYR A 214 -17.42 -12.22 -5.65
C TYR A 214 -18.01 -10.84 -5.92
N SER A 215 -19.28 -10.65 -5.56
CA SER A 215 -19.95 -9.36 -5.61
C SER A 215 -20.63 -9.05 -4.29
N ARG A 216 -20.33 -7.87 -3.73
CA ARG A 216 -20.99 -7.32 -2.55
C ARG A 216 -21.03 -5.80 -2.64
N GLU A 217 -22.21 -5.21 -2.43
CA GLU A 217 -22.39 -3.75 -2.27
C GLU A 217 -21.74 -2.93 -3.41
N GLY A 218 -21.79 -3.42 -4.65
CA GLY A 218 -21.20 -2.76 -5.82
C GLY A 218 -19.69 -2.98 -6.02
N LEU A 219 -19.03 -3.71 -5.12
CA LEU A 219 -17.66 -4.18 -5.29
C LEU A 219 -17.66 -5.54 -5.98
N GLU A 220 -16.97 -5.62 -7.12
CA GLU A 220 -16.74 -6.86 -7.84
C GLU A 220 -15.26 -7.26 -7.69
N SER A 221 -15.01 -8.43 -7.14
CA SER A 221 -13.67 -9.02 -7.05
C SER A 221 -13.65 -10.32 -7.83
N VAL A 222 -12.72 -10.44 -8.78
CA VAL A 222 -12.56 -11.62 -9.62
C VAL A 222 -11.15 -12.16 -9.45
N GLN A 223 -11.07 -13.44 -9.14
CA GLN A 223 -9.84 -14.19 -9.07
C GLN A 223 -9.85 -15.27 -10.14
N LYS A 224 -8.88 -15.21 -11.06
CA LYS A 224 -8.72 -16.17 -12.15
C LYS A 224 -7.51 -17.06 -11.90
N TYR A 225 -7.71 -18.36 -12.09
CA TYR A 225 -6.71 -19.40 -11.90
C TYR A 225 -6.30 -19.94 -13.27
N TYR A 226 -5.01 -19.79 -13.59
CA TYR A 226 -4.43 -20.26 -14.83
C TYR A 226 -3.67 -21.55 -14.56
N LEU A 227 -4.04 -22.61 -15.28
CA LEU A 227 -3.44 -23.93 -15.14
C LEU A 227 -2.54 -24.23 -16.36
N ASN A 228 -1.43 -24.93 -16.12
CA ASN A 228 -0.58 -25.45 -17.19
C ASN A 228 -1.15 -26.76 -17.79
N THR A 229 -0.42 -27.38 -18.72
CA THR A 229 -0.86 -28.60 -19.41
C THR A 229 -0.97 -29.84 -18.51
N LEU A 230 -0.24 -29.87 -17.38
CA LEU A 230 -0.35 -30.90 -16.34
C LEU A 230 -1.45 -30.54 -15.31
N GLY A 231 -2.06 -29.36 -15.49
CA GLY A 231 -3.10 -28.78 -14.66
C GLY A 231 -2.60 -28.22 -13.31
N LEU A 232 -1.30 -28.05 -13.14
CA LEU A 232 -0.74 -27.28 -12.03
C LEU A 232 -1.03 -25.79 -12.22
N LEU A 233 -1.18 -25.04 -11.14
CA LEU A 233 -1.29 -23.58 -11.17
C LEU A 233 -0.04 -22.97 -11.80
N ASP A 234 -0.20 -22.17 -12.83
CA ASP A 234 0.83 -21.30 -13.39
C ASP A 234 0.75 -19.92 -12.74
N SER A 235 -0.47 -19.37 -12.65
CA SER A 235 -0.70 -18.09 -11.98
C SER A 235 -2.12 -17.90 -11.46
N ILE A 236 -2.26 -16.99 -10.51
CA ILE A 236 -3.54 -16.49 -10.02
C ILE A 236 -3.56 -14.97 -10.21
N VAL A 237 -4.59 -14.45 -10.87
CA VAL A 237 -4.78 -13.02 -11.11
C VAL A 237 -6.00 -12.53 -10.34
N ASN A 238 -5.79 -11.55 -9.48
CA ASN A 238 -6.84 -10.85 -8.76
C ASN A 238 -7.13 -9.52 -9.44
N SER A 239 -8.41 -9.27 -9.68
CA SER A 239 -8.91 -8.02 -10.22
C SER A 239 -10.06 -7.51 -9.37
N GLN A 240 -10.13 -6.20 -9.16
CA GLN A 240 -11.23 -5.54 -8.51
C GLN A 240 -11.83 -4.49 -9.45
N ASN A 241 -13.14 -4.53 -9.67
CA ASN A 241 -13.87 -3.65 -10.57
C ASN A 241 -13.19 -3.56 -11.97
N GLY A 242 -12.73 -4.71 -12.48
CA GLY A 242 -12.04 -4.84 -13.77
C GLY A 242 -10.58 -4.39 -13.79
N LYS A 243 -10.04 -3.80 -12.72
CA LYS A 243 -8.62 -3.44 -12.62
C LYS A 243 -7.83 -4.55 -11.97
N ARG A 244 -6.69 -4.93 -12.56
CA ARG A 244 -5.78 -5.94 -12.02
C ARG A 244 -5.05 -5.37 -10.80
N GLU A 245 -5.21 -6.02 -9.66
CA GLU A 245 -4.60 -5.62 -8.39
C GLU A 245 -3.32 -6.42 -8.10
N MET A 246 -3.35 -7.74 -8.34
CA MET A 246 -2.26 -8.63 -7.99
C MET A 246 -2.15 -9.81 -8.94
N LYS A 247 -0.93 -10.28 -9.21
CA LYS A 247 -0.69 -11.59 -9.80
C LYS A 247 0.27 -12.39 -8.93
N LEU A 248 -0.12 -13.61 -8.62
CA LEU A 248 0.73 -14.64 -8.05
C LEU A 248 1.20 -15.54 -9.20
N ASN A 249 2.48 -15.90 -9.24
CA ASN A 249 2.96 -16.94 -10.16
C ASN A 249 3.62 -18.06 -9.35
N PHE A 250 3.58 -19.26 -9.92
CA PHE A 250 4.01 -20.49 -9.29
C PHE A 250 5.23 -21.05 -10.01
N LYS A 251 6.29 -21.30 -9.26
CA LYS A 251 7.50 -21.99 -9.73
C LYS A 251 7.59 -23.34 -9.03
N TYR A 252 7.67 -24.40 -9.81
CA TYR A 252 7.84 -25.76 -9.30
C TYR A 252 9.31 -26.13 -9.25
N LEU A 253 9.71 -26.80 -8.18
CA LEU A 253 11.03 -27.37 -7.94
C LEU A 253 10.87 -28.84 -7.51
N PRO A 254 11.93 -29.66 -7.52
CA PRO A 254 11.82 -31.12 -7.27
C PRO A 254 11.08 -31.52 -5.99
N ASP A 255 11.29 -30.76 -4.92
CA ASP A 255 10.82 -31.03 -3.56
C ASP A 255 9.97 -29.89 -2.97
N GLN A 256 9.65 -28.86 -3.76
CA GLN A 256 8.86 -27.73 -3.30
C GLN A 256 8.19 -27.00 -4.45
N PHE A 257 7.24 -26.11 -4.14
CA PHE A 257 6.82 -25.07 -5.06
C PHE A 257 6.84 -23.72 -4.36
N ILE A 258 7.08 -22.68 -5.15
CA ILE A 258 7.26 -21.32 -4.67
C ILE A 258 6.21 -20.45 -5.32
N ILE A 259 5.58 -19.60 -4.51
CA ILE A 259 4.63 -18.58 -4.95
C ILE A 259 5.31 -17.24 -4.82
N HIS A 260 5.22 -16.43 -5.85
CA HIS A 260 5.69 -15.05 -5.78
C HIS A 260 4.66 -14.08 -6.34
N SER A 261 4.51 -12.96 -5.66
CA SER A 261 3.61 -11.89 -6.07
C SER A 261 4.34 -10.82 -6.88
N SER A 262 3.60 -10.10 -7.71
CA SER A 262 4.08 -8.84 -8.32
C SER A 262 4.42 -7.73 -7.31
N LEU A 263 4.07 -7.92 -6.03
CA LEU A 263 4.31 -6.97 -4.93
C LEU A 263 5.52 -7.37 -4.06
N GLY A 264 6.32 -8.37 -4.48
CA GLY A 264 7.57 -8.75 -3.82
C GLY A 264 7.43 -9.76 -2.68
N PHE A 265 6.21 -10.18 -2.34
CA PHE A 265 5.96 -11.27 -1.38
C PHE A 265 6.25 -12.66 -1.98
N ARG A 266 6.76 -13.57 -1.15
CA ARG A 266 7.14 -14.96 -1.50
C ARG A 266 6.64 -15.93 -0.43
N GLU A 267 6.10 -17.07 -0.88
CA GLU A 267 5.81 -18.24 -0.04
C GLU A 267 6.49 -19.48 -0.62
N GLU A 268 6.95 -20.37 0.25
CA GLU A 268 7.60 -21.64 -0.12
C GLU A 268 6.82 -22.80 0.51
N PHE A 269 6.52 -23.81 -0.30
CA PHE A 269 5.80 -25.00 0.13
C PHE A 269 6.63 -26.24 -0.15
N HIS A 270 7.15 -26.85 0.89
CA HIS A 270 7.97 -28.06 0.79
C HIS A 270 7.10 -29.32 0.75
N LEU A 271 7.34 -30.15 -0.26
CA LEU A 271 6.70 -31.43 -0.48
C LEU A 271 7.46 -32.47 0.34
N MET A 272 7.01 -32.69 1.57
CA MET A 272 7.54 -33.66 2.55
C MET A 272 8.75 -33.15 3.36
N ILE A 273 8.50 -32.60 4.55
CA ILE A 273 9.44 -32.76 5.67
C ILE A 273 9.18 -34.16 6.20
N ARG A 274 10.06 -35.13 5.89
CA ARG A 274 10.07 -36.37 6.66
C ARG A 274 10.60 -36.02 8.04
N ASP A 275 9.72 -35.91 9.02
CA ASP A 275 10.12 -36.12 10.40
C ASP A 275 10.74 -37.52 10.45
N ARG A 276 12.04 -37.58 10.68
CA ARG A 276 12.74 -38.80 11.05
C ARG A 276 12.55 -39.04 12.54
#